data_AF-A0A837IGC5-F1
#
_entry.id   AF-A0A837IGC5-F1
#
_cell.length_a   1.000
_cell.length_b   1.000
_cell.length_c   1.000
_cell.angle_alpha   90.00
_cell.angle_beta   90.00
_cell.angle_gamma   90.00
#
_symmetry.space_group_name_H-M   'P 1'
#
loop_
_entity.id
_entity.type
_entity.pdbx_description
1 polymer ?
#
loop_
_entity_poly.entity_id
_entity_poly.type
_entity_poly.pdbx_seq_one_letter_code
_entity_poly.pdbx_strand_id
1 'polypeptide(L)'
;MLAMYKGLVAAGILSAAGFYWAIGELVARPGEMGWSNTFAKVVKVPGDAVWYFFSALVGLIVVLGMVLITEYYTSKKFRPVKSIAESSKSGHGTNIIMGLAVSLESTALPALLIAFAAYAAYIFAGLYGVALSAVSMLSMAGIIIAIDSFGPITDNAGGIAEMAGLPKNVREVTDPLDAVGNTTKAVTKGYAIASAGLAAMVLFSAYASDLAAAGKSAVFDLSDPLVI
;
A
#
# COMPACT_ATOMS: atom_id res chain seq x y z
N MET A 1 -1.68 -4.57 17.36
CA MET A 1 -1.25 -5.22 16.11
C MET A 1 -2.07 -6.45 15.71
N LEU A 2 -2.15 -7.54 16.50
CA LEU A 2 -2.81 -8.78 16.04
C LEU A 2 -4.27 -8.56 15.57
N ALA A 3 -5.06 -7.76 16.29
CA ALA A 3 -6.44 -7.44 15.90
C ALA A 3 -6.51 -6.69 14.56
N MET A 4 -5.59 -5.76 14.31
CA MET A 4 -5.50 -5.01 13.05
C MET A 4 -5.13 -5.93 11.88
N TYR A 5 -4.24 -6.89 12.09
CA TYR A 5 -3.92 -7.92 11.10
C TYR A 5 -5.14 -8.76 10.71
N LYS A 6 -5.96 -9.16 11.70
CA LYS A 6 -7.20 -9.89 11.41
C LYS A 6 -8.15 -9.07 10.53
N GLY A 7 -8.31 -7.78 10.84
CA GLY A 7 -9.11 -6.87 10.03
C GLY A 7 -8.57 -6.71 8.60
N LEU A 8 -7.26 -6.52 8.45
CA LEU A 8 -6.59 -6.39 7.16
C LEU A 8 -6.75 -7.67 6.31
N VAL A 9 -6.52 -8.84 6.90
CA VAL A 9 -6.66 -10.13 6.22
C VAL A 9 -8.11 -10.37 5.81
N ALA A 10 -9.07 -10.09 6.69
CA ALA A 10 -10.49 -10.21 6.36
C ALA A 10 -10.89 -9.30 5.20
N ALA A 11 -10.49 -8.02 5.24
CA ALA A 11 -10.73 -7.07 4.16
C ALA A 11 -10.05 -7.49 2.85
N GLY A 12 -8.85 -8.07 2.92
CA GLY A 12 -8.11 -8.57 1.76
C GLY A 12 -8.79 -9.77 1.11
N ILE A 13 -9.28 -10.73 1.92
CA ILE A 13 -10.05 -11.88 1.42
C ILE A 13 -11.36 -11.42 0.78
N LEU A 14 -12.09 -10.51 1.43
CA LEU A 14 -13.34 -9.96 0.89
C LEU A 14 -13.08 -9.19 -0.41
N SER A 15 -12.00 -8.42 -0.48
CA SER A 15 -11.59 -7.71 -1.70
C SER A 15 -11.23 -8.69 -2.81
N ALA A 16 -10.45 -9.74 -2.53
CA ALA A 16 -10.12 -10.77 -3.51
C ALA A 16 -11.37 -11.47 -4.06
N ALA A 17 -12.32 -11.86 -3.20
CA ALA A 17 -13.59 -12.44 -3.63
C ALA A 17 -14.41 -11.45 -4.47
N GLY A 18 -14.45 -10.18 -4.06
CA GLY A 18 -15.12 -9.11 -4.81
C GLY A 18 -14.52 -8.88 -6.19
N PHE A 19 -13.18 -8.87 -6.31
CA PHE A 19 -12.49 -8.77 -7.59
C PHE A 19 -12.71 -9.99 -8.47
N TYR A 20 -12.67 -11.20 -7.91
CA TYR A 20 -12.97 -12.42 -8.66
C TYR A 20 -14.36 -12.35 -9.31
N TRP A 21 -15.37 -11.97 -8.53
CA TRP A 21 -16.73 -11.80 -9.03
C TRP A 21 -16.84 -10.64 -10.04
N ALA A 22 -16.34 -9.45 -9.71
CA ALA A 22 -16.48 -8.28 -10.57
C ALA A 22 -15.75 -8.45 -11.92
N ILE A 23 -14.55 -9.05 -11.92
CA ILE A 23 -13.79 -9.32 -13.15
C ILE A 23 -14.51 -10.38 -13.98
N GLY A 24 -15.06 -11.43 -13.37
CA GLY A 24 -15.85 -12.45 -14.06
C GLY A 24 -17.12 -11.92 -14.74
N GLU A 25 -17.69 -10.82 -14.23
CA GLU A 25 -18.87 -10.17 -14.79
C GLU A 25 -18.55 -9.09 -15.83
N LEU A 26 -17.47 -8.32 -15.62
CA LEU A 26 -17.14 -7.14 -16.44
C LEU A 26 -16.22 -7.47 -17.63
N VAL A 27 -15.41 -8.53 -17.52
CA VAL A 27 -14.53 -8.96 -18.61
C VAL A 27 -15.28 -9.94 -19.48
N ALA A 28 -15.51 -9.56 -20.74
CA ALA A 28 -16.11 -10.45 -21.71
C ALA A 28 -15.05 -10.96 -22.68
N ARG A 29 -14.97 -12.28 -22.82
CA ARG A 29 -14.27 -12.89 -23.95
C ARG A 29 -15.12 -12.69 -25.22
N PRO A 30 -14.51 -12.42 -26.39
CA PRO A 30 -15.23 -12.44 -27.65
C PRO A 30 -15.91 -13.80 -27.82
N GLY A 31 -17.25 -13.86 -27.76
CA GLY A 31 -18.04 -15.09 -27.91
C GLY A 31 -18.61 -15.70 -26.63
N GLU A 32 -18.28 -15.19 -25.43
CA GLU A 32 -18.85 -15.69 -24.16
C GLU A 32 -19.74 -14.65 -23.47
N MET A 33 -20.87 -15.11 -22.94
CA MET A 33 -21.74 -14.33 -22.06
C MET A 33 -21.20 -14.49 -20.63
N GLY A 34 -20.97 -13.38 -19.91
CA GLY A 34 -20.53 -13.42 -18.51
C GLY A 34 -21.49 -14.23 -17.62
N TRP A 35 -21.07 -14.54 -16.40
CA TRP A 35 -21.87 -15.35 -15.47
C TRP A 35 -23.24 -14.76 -15.13
N SER A 36 -23.41 -13.44 -15.22
CA SER A 36 -24.69 -12.74 -15.05
C SER A 36 -24.92 -11.66 -16.12
N ASN A 37 -26.19 -11.33 -16.32
CA ASN A 37 -26.60 -10.18 -17.14
C ASN A 37 -26.60 -8.85 -16.36
N THR A 38 -26.16 -8.84 -15.08
CA THR A 38 -26.18 -7.66 -14.21
C THR A 38 -25.42 -6.47 -14.80
N PHE A 39 -24.33 -6.73 -15.52
CA PHE A 39 -23.52 -5.70 -16.18
C PHE A 39 -23.52 -5.82 -17.71
N ALA A 40 -24.49 -6.52 -18.31
CA ALA A 40 -24.54 -6.75 -19.76
C ALA A 40 -24.62 -5.45 -20.61
N LYS A 41 -25.00 -4.32 -20.00
CA LYS A 41 -25.04 -2.97 -20.61
C LYS A 41 -23.80 -2.10 -20.29
N VAL A 42 -22.88 -2.58 -19.45
CA VAL A 42 -21.65 -1.88 -19.06
C VAL A 42 -20.51 -2.32 -19.97
N VAL A 43 -19.56 -1.41 -20.22
CA VAL A 43 -18.40 -1.59 -21.10
C VAL A 43 -17.77 -2.97 -20.88
N LYS A 44 -17.88 -3.84 -21.89
CA LYS A 44 -17.17 -5.11 -21.91
C LYS A 44 -15.71 -4.85 -22.22
N VAL A 45 -14.83 -5.11 -21.25
CA VAL A 45 -13.39 -4.97 -21.47
C VAL A 45 -12.89 -6.25 -22.17
N PRO A 46 -12.28 -6.15 -23.36
CA PRO A 46 -11.66 -7.31 -24.00
C PRO A 46 -10.44 -7.77 -23.18
N GLY A 47 -10.27 -9.07 -23.02
CA GLY A 47 -9.12 -9.65 -22.34
C GLY A 47 -9.40 -10.99 -21.68
N ASP A 48 -8.40 -11.50 -20.97
CA ASP A 48 -8.56 -12.71 -20.16
C ASP A 48 -8.82 -12.35 -18.70
N ALA A 49 -10.01 -12.72 -18.22
CA ALA A 49 -10.44 -12.48 -16.84
C ALA A 49 -9.44 -13.07 -15.82
N VAL A 50 -8.80 -14.20 -16.15
CA VAL A 50 -7.84 -14.86 -15.27
C VAL A 50 -6.61 -13.98 -15.05
N TRP A 51 -6.04 -13.43 -16.12
CA TRP A 51 -4.87 -12.56 -16.03
C TRP A 51 -5.18 -11.26 -15.30
N TYR A 52 -6.37 -10.68 -15.53
CA TYR A 52 -6.81 -9.49 -14.79
C TYR A 52 -6.98 -9.78 -13.29
N PHE A 53 -7.53 -10.94 -12.94
CA PHE A 53 -7.63 -11.33 -11.54
C PHE A 53 -6.26 -11.48 -10.88
N PHE A 54 -5.28 -12.09 -11.57
CA PHE A 54 -3.92 -12.17 -11.06
C PHE A 54 -3.26 -10.78 -10.90
N SER A 55 -3.49 -9.84 -11.83
CA SER A 55 -3.04 -8.45 -11.66
C SER A 55 -3.67 -7.79 -10.43
N ALA A 56 -4.97 -8.01 -10.16
CA ALA A 56 -5.61 -7.50 -8.95
C ALA A 56 -5.00 -8.11 -7.67
N LEU A 57 -4.75 -9.43 -7.66
CA LEU A 57 -4.11 -10.10 -6.53
C LEU A 57 -2.72 -9.53 -6.21
N VAL A 58 -1.94 -9.14 -7.22
CA VAL A 58 -0.65 -8.46 -7.01
C VAL A 58 -0.85 -7.20 -6.16
N GLY A 59 -1.88 -6.39 -6.43
CA GLY A 59 -2.20 -5.19 -5.65
C GLY A 59 -2.48 -5.50 -4.18
N LEU A 60 -3.26 -6.54 -3.89
CA LEU A 60 -3.53 -6.98 -2.52
C LEU A 60 -2.28 -7.52 -1.81
N ILE A 61 -1.41 -8.22 -2.54
CA ILE A 61 -0.12 -8.69 -2.02
C ILE A 61 0.79 -7.51 -1.68
N VAL A 62 0.80 -6.44 -2.48
CA VAL A 62 1.54 -5.21 -2.17
C VAL A 62 1.09 -4.61 -0.85
N VAL A 63 -0.23 -4.54 -0.59
CA VAL A 63 -0.75 -4.04 0.70
C VAL A 63 -0.16 -4.84 1.86
N LEU A 64 -0.24 -6.17 1.79
CA LEU A 64 0.27 -7.05 2.84
C LEU A 64 1.79 -6.90 3.01
N GLY A 65 2.53 -6.96 1.90
CA GLY A 65 3.98 -6.78 1.89
C GLY A 65 4.38 -5.45 2.49
N MET A 66 3.67 -4.37 2.16
CA MET A 66 3.96 -3.04 2.68
C MET A 66 3.69 -2.94 4.18
N VAL A 67 2.61 -3.55 4.67
CA VAL A 67 2.31 -3.60 6.10
C VAL A 67 3.42 -4.34 6.85
N LEU A 68 3.84 -5.51 6.36
CA LEU A 68 4.86 -6.34 7.00
C LEU A 68 6.23 -5.66 7.03
N ILE A 69 6.66 -5.09 5.89
CA ILE A 69 7.94 -4.38 5.79
C ILE A 69 7.92 -3.16 6.71
N THR A 70 6.84 -2.37 6.70
CA THR A 70 6.76 -1.16 7.51
C THR A 70 6.72 -1.48 9.00
N GLU A 71 5.97 -2.51 9.42
CA GLU A 71 5.98 -2.96 10.81
C GLU A 71 7.38 -3.38 11.26
N TYR A 72 8.13 -4.09 10.41
CA TYR A 72 9.49 -4.53 10.73
C TYR A 72 10.43 -3.35 11.07
N TYR A 73 10.34 -2.25 10.33
CA TYR A 73 11.19 -1.08 10.54
C TYR A 73 10.70 -0.11 11.62
N THR A 74 9.44 -0.22 12.06
CA THR A 74 8.83 0.78 12.97
C THR A 74 8.34 0.22 14.31
N SER A 75 8.17 -1.09 14.43
CA SER A 75 7.74 -1.72 15.68
C SER A 75 8.92 -2.01 16.61
N LYS A 76 8.74 -1.70 17.90
CA LYS A 76 9.70 -1.97 18.99
C LYS A 76 10.08 -3.45 19.18
N LYS A 77 9.38 -4.36 18.50
CA LYS A 77 9.64 -5.81 18.57
C LYS A 77 10.87 -6.23 17.77
N PHE A 78 11.20 -5.50 16.71
CA PHE A 78 12.18 -5.93 15.71
C PHE A 78 13.54 -5.25 15.88
N ARG A 79 14.53 -5.79 15.16
CA ARG A 79 15.93 -5.34 15.17
C ARG A 79 16.07 -3.83 14.93
N PRO A 80 15.44 -3.20 13.91
CA PRO A 80 15.78 -1.82 13.55
C PRO A 80 15.47 -0.80 14.66
N VAL A 81 14.31 -0.92 15.31
CA VAL A 81 13.95 -0.03 16.43
C VAL A 81 14.78 -0.37 17.68
N LYS A 82 15.07 -1.65 17.93
CA LYS A 82 15.92 -2.08 19.05
C LYS A 82 17.36 -1.56 18.91
N SER A 83 17.93 -1.53 17.70
CA SER A 83 19.28 -0.99 17.49
C SER A 83 19.33 0.53 17.71
N ILE A 84 18.28 1.27 17.33
CA ILE A 84 18.17 2.70 17.63
C ILE A 84 18.11 2.91 19.16
N ALA A 85 17.25 2.17 19.86
CA ALA A 85 17.15 2.25 21.32
C ALA A 85 18.48 1.89 22.02
N GLU A 86 19.20 0.87 21.55
CA GLU A 86 20.51 0.50 22.10
C GLU A 86 21.55 1.60 21.87
N SER A 87 21.56 2.21 20.68
CA SER A 87 22.46 3.31 20.36
C SER A 87 22.24 4.57 21.21
N SER A 88 21.06 4.72 21.81
CA SER A 88 20.77 5.80 22.77
C SER A 88 21.63 5.70 24.04
N LYS A 89 22.15 4.52 24.39
CA LYS A 89 23.06 4.37 25.55
C LYS A 89 24.41 5.06 25.35
N SER A 90 24.82 5.25 24.10
CA SER A 90 26.09 5.92 23.74
C SER A 90 25.94 7.44 23.55
N GLY A 91 24.71 7.96 23.58
CA GLY A 91 24.40 9.39 23.48
C GLY A 91 23.40 9.74 22.37
N HIS A 92 23.00 11.02 22.34
CA HIS A 92 22.02 11.51 21.36
C HIS A 92 22.54 11.47 19.91
N GLY A 93 23.84 11.74 19.70
CA GLY A 93 24.44 11.73 18.37
C GLY A 93 24.40 10.34 17.71
N THR A 94 24.77 9.29 18.45
CA THR A 94 24.71 7.91 17.97
C THR A 94 23.28 7.45 17.70
N ASN A 95 22.31 7.92 18.49
CA ASN A 95 20.89 7.68 18.25
C ASN A 95 20.42 8.27 16.90
N ILE A 96 20.81 9.51 16.59
CA ILE A 96 20.45 10.16 15.32
C ILE A 96 21.11 9.43 14.14
N ILE A 97 22.41 9.11 14.25
CA ILE A 97 23.14 8.41 13.18
C ILE A 97 22.52 7.04 12.90
N MET A 98 22.22 6.27 13.95
CA MET A 98 21.56 4.96 13.79
C MET A 98 20.16 5.09 13.21
N GLY A 99 19.38 6.09 13.66
CA GLY A 99 18.06 6.37 13.11
C GLY A 99 18.09 6.69 11.61
N LEU A 100 19.05 7.51 11.18
CA LEU A 100 19.25 7.84 9.76
C LEU A 100 19.68 6.60 8.96
N ALA A 101 20.62 5.80 9.48
CA ALA A 101 21.06 4.58 8.82
C ALA A 101 19.88 3.60 8.60
N VAL A 102 19.07 3.36 9.64
CA VAL A 102 17.86 2.54 9.55
C VAL A 102 16.84 3.13 8.58
N SER A 103 16.68 4.46 8.55
CA SER A 103 15.74 5.11 7.62
C SER A 103 16.14 4.87 6.16
N LEU A 104 17.42 4.97 5.83
CA LEU A 104 17.93 4.70 4.48
C LEU A 104 17.76 3.22 4.11
N GLU A 105 18.08 2.30 5.05
CA GLU A 105 17.86 0.86 4.89
C GLU A 105 16.36 0.54 4.60
N SER A 106 15.45 1.22 5.30
CA SER A 106 14.01 0.95 5.23
C SER A 106 13.37 1.23 3.88
N THR A 107 14.02 2.00 3.01
CA THR A 107 13.48 2.36 1.68
C THR A 107 13.69 1.29 0.61
N ALA A 108 14.68 0.40 0.79
CA ALA A 108 15.07 -0.57 -0.23
C ALA A 108 13.99 -1.63 -0.49
N LEU A 109 13.48 -2.28 0.57
CA LEU A 109 12.46 -3.33 0.44
C LEU A 109 11.12 -2.79 -0.13
N PRO A 110 10.59 -1.63 0.32
CA PRO A 110 9.41 -1.02 -0.30
C PRO A 110 9.60 -0.74 -1.79
N ALA A 111 10.74 -0.17 -2.19
CA ALA A 111 11.02 0.13 -3.59
C ALA A 111 11.05 -1.15 -4.45
N LEU A 112 11.72 -2.20 -3.96
CA LEU A 112 11.75 -3.50 -4.63
C LEU A 112 10.37 -4.14 -4.74
N LEU A 113 9.54 -4.03 -3.69
CA LEU A 113 8.17 -4.54 -3.70
C LEU A 113 7.33 -3.84 -4.78
N ILE A 114 7.41 -2.51 -4.88
CA ILE A 114 6.68 -1.73 -5.90
C ILE A 114 7.17 -2.08 -7.31
N ALA A 115 8.49 -2.17 -7.51
CA ALA A 115 9.07 -2.53 -8.81
C ALA A 115 8.66 -3.93 -9.25
N PHE A 116 8.73 -4.92 -8.34
CA PHE A 116 8.28 -6.28 -8.61
C PHE A 116 6.79 -6.34 -8.91
N ALA A 117 5.97 -5.61 -8.16
CA ALA A 117 4.53 -5.57 -8.37
C ALA A 117 4.17 -4.97 -9.74
N ALA A 118 4.81 -3.86 -10.12
CA ALA A 118 4.63 -3.25 -11.43
C ALA A 118 5.00 -4.22 -12.55
N TYR A 119 6.16 -4.88 -12.44
CA TYR A 119 6.61 -5.85 -13.42
C TYR A 119 5.70 -7.08 -13.51
N ALA A 120 5.31 -7.66 -12.37
CA ALA A 120 4.42 -8.82 -12.32
C ALA A 120 3.03 -8.49 -12.89
N ALA A 121 2.44 -7.35 -12.50
CA ALA A 121 1.15 -6.91 -13.02
C ALA A 121 1.21 -6.61 -14.53
N TYR A 122 2.34 -6.09 -15.01
CA TYR A 122 2.59 -5.86 -16.44
C TYR A 122 2.68 -7.16 -17.25
N ILE A 123 3.30 -8.22 -16.72
CA ILE A 123 3.34 -9.52 -17.42
C ILE A 123 1.93 -10.08 -17.64
N PHE A 124 1.04 -9.92 -16.66
CA PHE A 124 -0.31 -10.46 -16.76
C PHE A 124 -1.20 -9.70 -17.76
N ALA A 125 -1.19 -8.37 -17.72
CA ALA A 125 -2.14 -7.58 -18.51
C ALA A 125 -1.60 -6.22 -18.99
N GLY A 126 -0.27 -6.11 -19.16
CA GLY A 126 0.39 -4.89 -19.58
C GLY A 126 0.11 -3.72 -18.63
N LEU A 127 0.05 -2.51 -19.19
CA LEU A 127 -0.20 -1.28 -18.42
C LEU A 127 -1.59 -1.28 -17.76
N TYR A 128 -2.58 -1.95 -18.37
CA TYR A 128 -3.88 -2.15 -17.76
C TYR A 128 -3.81 -3.03 -16.51
N GLY A 129 -2.95 -4.07 -16.52
CA GLY A 129 -2.66 -4.88 -15.35
C GLY A 129 -2.06 -4.07 -14.20
N VAL A 130 -1.12 -3.17 -14.49
CA VAL A 130 -0.56 -2.24 -13.48
C VAL A 130 -1.64 -1.33 -12.90
N ALA A 131 -2.54 -0.81 -13.75
CA ALA A 131 -3.69 -0.02 -13.32
C ALA A 131 -4.63 -0.80 -12.42
N LEU A 132 -4.94 -2.05 -12.78
CA LEU A 132 -5.81 -2.91 -12.00
C LEU A 132 -5.18 -3.30 -10.65
N SER A 133 -3.87 -3.53 -10.62
CA SER A 133 -3.12 -3.71 -9.36
C SER A 133 -3.21 -2.46 -8.48
N ALA A 134 -3.08 -1.26 -9.04
CA ALA A 134 -3.21 0.00 -8.29
C ALA A 134 -4.63 0.17 -7.72
N VAL A 135 -5.67 -0.11 -8.51
CA VAL A 135 -7.08 -0.06 -8.07
C VAL A 135 -7.35 -1.09 -6.96
N SER A 136 -6.82 -2.30 -7.12
CA SER A 136 -6.99 -3.36 -6.12
C SER A 136 -6.28 -3.06 -4.81
N MET A 137 -5.09 -2.47 -4.88
CA MET A 137 -4.44 -1.93 -3.70
C MET A 137 -5.32 -0.88 -3.00
N LEU A 138 -5.89 0.06 -3.77
CA LEU A 138 -6.73 1.14 -3.26
C LEU A 138 -8.09 0.69 -2.69
N SER A 139 -8.61 -0.49 -3.07
CA SER A 139 -9.85 -1.01 -2.49
C SER A 139 -9.73 -1.27 -0.97
N MET A 140 -8.50 -1.44 -0.49
CA MET A 140 -8.17 -1.62 0.93
C MET A 140 -8.09 -0.29 1.71
N ALA A 141 -8.28 0.86 1.06
CA ALA A 141 -8.15 2.17 1.70
C ALA A 141 -9.05 2.32 2.93
N GLY A 142 -10.27 1.78 2.92
CA GLY A 142 -11.18 1.87 4.05
C GLY A 142 -10.62 1.31 5.35
N ILE A 143 -10.03 0.11 5.31
CA ILE A 143 -9.40 -0.49 6.50
C ILE A 143 -8.08 0.22 6.86
N ILE A 144 -7.29 0.64 5.86
CA ILE A 144 -6.02 1.33 6.09
C ILE A 144 -6.23 2.69 6.77
N ILE A 145 -7.21 3.48 6.33
CA ILE A 145 -7.53 4.78 6.94
C ILE A 145 -8.12 4.60 8.35
N ALA A 146 -8.91 3.54 8.58
CA ALA A 146 -9.43 3.23 9.90
C ALA A 146 -8.31 2.90 10.90
N ILE A 147 -7.30 2.12 10.52
CA ILE A 147 -6.14 1.83 11.39
C ILE A 147 -5.19 3.04 11.53
N ASP A 148 -5.17 3.96 10.57
CA ASP A 148 -4.43 5.23 10.68
C ASP A 148 -5.05 6.11 11.76
N SER A 149 -6.38 6.26 11.71
CA SER A 149 -7.16 7.07 12.64
C SER A 149 -7.04 6.58 14.09
N PHE A 150 -6.77 5.29 14.29
CA PHE A 150 -6.52 4.71 15.61
C PHE A 150 -5.37 5.40 16.34
N GLY A 151 -4.27 5.75 15.65
CA GLY A 151 -3.08 6.31 16.28
C GLY A 151 -3.31 7.65 16.97
N PRO A 152 -3.80 8.69 16.25
CA PRO A 152 -4.12 9.98 16.85
C PRO A 152 -5.15 9.89 17.97
N ILE A 153 -6.11 8.96 17.90
CA ILE A 153 -7.09 8.74 18.97
C ILE A 153 -6.40 8.23 20.23
N THR A 154 -5.50 7.25 20.12
CA THR A 154 -4.80 6.67 21.27
C THR A 154 -3.77 7.61 21.89
N ASP A 155 -3.08 8.41 21.07
CA ASP A 155 -2.15 9.45 21.51
C ASP A 155 -2.87 10.51 22.35
N ASN A 156 -3.97 11.06 21.82
CA ASN A 156 -4.81 12.03 22.53
C ASN A 156 -5.39 11.45 23.83
N ALA A 157 -5.82 10.19 23.83
CA ALA A 157 -6.31 9.54 25.05
C ALA A 157 -5.23 9.45 26.14
N GLY A 158 -3.99 9.10 25.77
CA GLY A 158 -2.84 9.08 26.67
C GLY A 158 -2.49 10.47 27.21
N GLY A 159 -2.50 11.48 26.34
CA GLY A 159 -2.27 12.88 26.72
C GLY A 159 -3.34 13.43 27.67
N ILE A 160 -4.62 13.13 27.43
CA ILE A 160 -5.73 13.47 28.35
C ILE A 160 -5.52 12.80 29.71
N ALA A 161 -5.14 11.52 29.73
CA ALA A 161 -4.89 10.81 30.98
C ALA A 161 -3.74 11.41 31.80
N GLU A 162 -2.68 11.87 31.13
CA GLU A 162 -1.56 12.58 31.77
C GLU A 162 -1.98 13.95 32.32
N MET A 163 -2.59 14.79 31.48
CA MET A 163 -2.96 16.16 31.85
C MET A 163 -4.05 16.21 32.91
N ALA A 164 -4.95 15.22 32.96
CA ALA A 164 -5.98 15.10 33.97
C ALA A 164 -5.50 14.43 35.28
N GLY A 165 -4.22 14.03 35.37
CA GLY A 165 -3.65 13.40 36.57
C GLY A 165 -4.28 12.04 36.90
N LEU A 166 -4.73 11.28 35.89
CA LEU A 166 -5.36 9.98 36.11
C LEU A 166 -4.36 8.94 36.67
N PRO A 167 -4.84 7.86 37.33
CA PRO A 167 -3.95 6.88 37.94
C PRO A 167 -3.12 6.11 36.90
N LYS A 168 -1.95 5.60 37.33
CA LYS A 168 -0.95 4.95 36.44
C LYS A 168 -1.51 3.78 35.63
N ASN A 169 -2.48 3.04 36.16
CA ASN A 169 -3.10 1.91 35.46
C ASN A 169 -3.79 2.34 34.15
N VAL A 170 -4.24 3.60 34.04
CA VAL A 170 -4.79 4.14 32.79
C VAL A 170 -3.67 4.31 31.75
N ARG A 171 -2.51 4.83 32.17
CA ARG A 171 -1.34 5.01 31.29
C ARG A 171 -0.73 3.68 30.85
N GLU A 172 -0.70 2.69 31.74
CA GLU A 172 -0.28 1.32 31.42
C GLU A 172 -1.12 0.68 30.30
N VAL A 173 -2.35 1.16 30.09
CA VAL A 173 -3.21 0.75 28.96
C VAL A 173 -2.99 1.65 27.75
N THR A 174 -2.89 2.98 27.89
CA THR A 174 -2.77 3.89 26.74
C THR A 174 -1.41 3.83 26.05
N ASP A 175 -0.31 3.69 26.79
CA ASP A 175 1.05 3.74 26.21
C ASP A 175 1.33 2.57 25.24
N PRO A 176 0.91 1.32 25.52
CA PRO A 176 0.98 0.24 24.53
C PRO A 176 0.11 0.49 23.30
N LEU A 177 -1.03 1.18 23.44
CA LEU A 177 -1.93 1.49 22.33
C LEU A 177 -1.33 2.59 21.43
N ASP A 178 -0.76 3.64 22.02
CA ASP A 178 -0.05 4.68 21.29
C ASP A 178 1.16 4.12 20.53
N ALA A 179 1.95 3.24 21.16
CA ALA A 179 3.04 2.57 20.48
C ALA A 179 2.59 1.75 19.25
N VAL A 180 1.39 1.16 19.30
CA VAL A 180 0.76 0.51 18.15
C VAL A 180 0.32 1.55 17.11
N GLY A 181 -0.28 2.66 17.55
CA GLY A 181 -0.68 3.79 16.70
C GLY A 181 0.47 4.41 15.89
N ASN A 182 1.65 4.56 16.50
CA ASN A 182 2.85 5.05 15.81
C ASN A 182 3.29 4.12 14.68
N THR A 183 3.16 2.81 14.88
CA THR A 183 3.45 1.80 13.85
C THR A 183 2.40 1.85 12.73
N THR A 184 1.11 1.96 13.04
CA THR A 184 0.05 2.00 12.01
C THR A 184 0.10 3.27 11.19
N LYS A 185 0.44 4.41 11.79
CA LYS A 185 0.69 5.66 11.07
C LYS A 185 1.78 5.53 10.01
N ALA A 186 2.85 4.79 10.33
CA ALA A 186 3.88 4.50 9.35
C ALA A 186 3.38 3.57 8.24
N VAL A 187 2.61 2.52 8.59
CA VAL A 187 1.99 1.61 7.62
C VAL A 187 1.13 2.37 6.61
N THR A 188 0.31 3.32 7.06
CA THR A 188 -0.51 4.17 6.18
C THR A 188 0.33 4.99 5.21
N LYS A 189 1.43 5.58 5.69
CA LYS A 189 2.37 6.32 4.84
C LYS A 189 3.03 5.42 3.80
N GLY A 190 3.49 4.24 4.21
CA GLY A 190 4.07 3.25 3.29
C GLY A 190 3.07 2.81 2.22
N TYR A 191 1.82 2.54 2.62
CA TYR A 191 0.72 2.23 1.71
C TYR A 191 0.45 3.37 0.72
N ALA A 192 0.42 4.63 1.18
CA ALA A 192 0.22 5.79 0.32
C ALA A 192 1.35 5.97 -0.70
N ILE A 193 2.61 5.72 -0.29
CA ILE A 193 3.77 5.78 -1.18
C ILE A 193 3.70 4.68 -2.25
N ALA A 194 3.39 3.45 -1.84
CA ALA A 194 3.31 2.33 -2.78
C ALA A 194 2.14 2.48 -3.78
N SER A 195 0.98 2.96 -3.34
CA SER A 195 -0.15 3.24 -4.23
C SER A 195 0.15 4.40 -5.17
N ALA A 196 0.80 5.47 -4.69
CA ALA A 196 1.25 6.57 -5.52
C ALA A 196 2.29 6.13 -6.57
N GLY A 197 3.21 5.23 -6.21
CA GLY A 197 4.19 4.67 -7.15
C GLY A 197 3.53 3.95 -8.33
N LEU A 198 2.60 3.02 -8.04
CA LEU A 198 1.84 2.32 -9.08
C LEU A 198 0.96 3.28 -9.90
N ALA A 199 0.26 4.19 -9.24
CA ALA A 199 -0.62 5.16 -9.91
C ALA A 199 0.16 6.12 -10.81
N ALA A 200 1.36 6.56 -10.41
CA ALA A 200 2.21 7.44 -11.22
C ALA A 200 2.58 6.78 -12.56
N MET A 201 2.92 5.49 -12.55
CA MET A 201 3.21 4.75 -13.80
C MET A 201 1.98 4.68 -14.72
N VAL A 202 0.79 4.46 -14.15
CA VAL A 202 -0.47 4.39 -14.90
C VAL A 202 -0.82 5.75 -15.49
N LEU A 203 -0.71 6.82 -14.71
CA LEU A 203 -0.96 8.18 -15.16
C LEU A 203 0.04 8.62 -16.23
N PHE A 204 1.31 8.23 -16.10
CA PHE A 204 2.33 8.51 -17.11
C PHE A 204 2.05 7.77 -18.42
N SER A 205 1.61 6.50 -18.34
CA SER A 205 1.17 5.74 -19.52
C SER A 205 -0.06 6.37 -20.20
N ALA A 206 -1.04 6.83 -19.41
CA ALA A 206 -2.21 7.51 -19.94
C ALA A 206 -1.81 8.81 -20.64
N TYR A 207 -0.93 9.61 -20.03
CA TYR A 207 -0.38 10.83 -20.61
C TYR A 207 0.31 10.59 -21.96
N ALA A 208 1.18 9.57 -22.05
CA ALA A 208 1.84 9.20 -23.30
C ALA A 208 0.84 8.78 -24.38
N SER A 209 -0.21 8.05 -24.00
CA SER A 209 -1.27 7.58 -24.90
C SER A 209 -2.12 8.74 -25.44
N ASP A 210 -2.46 9.71 -24.59
CA ASP A 210 -3.23 10.90 -24.97
C ASP A 210 -2.45 11.79 -25.95
N LEU A 211 -1.14 11.93 -25.75
CA LEU A 211 -0.29 12.66 -26.70
C LEU A 211 -0.27 11.97 -28.08
N ALA A 212 -0.14 10.65 -28.10
CA ALA A 212 -0.20 9.86 -29.33
C ALA A 212 -1.57 10.00 -30.04
N ALA A 213 -2.66 9.97 -29.28
CA ALA A 213 -4.01 10.18 -29.81
C ALA A 213 -4.21 11.60 -30.38
N ALA A 214 -3.53 12.60 -29.82
CA ALA A 214 -3.48 13.97 -30.35
C ALA A 214 -2.54 14.13 -31.56
N GLY A 215 -1.97 13.04 -32.09
CA GLY A 215 -1.06 13.04 -33.23
C GLY A 215 0.36 13.51 -32.90
N LYS A 216 0.71 13.63 -31.61
CA LYS A 216 2.07 13.99 -31.17
C LYS A 216 2.87 12.71 -30.90
N SER A 217 4.04 12.58 -31.51
CA SER A 217 4.96 11.49 -31.17
C SER A 217 5.56 11.76 -29.78
N ALA A 218 5.16 10.98 -28.78
CA ALA A 218 5.64 11.08 -27.41
C ALA A 218 6.60 9.93 -27.13
N VAL A 219 7.87 10.11 -27.51
CA VAL A 219 8.96 9.20 -27.15
C VAL A 219 9.74 9.85 -26.02
N PHE A 220 9.70 9.24 -24.83
CA PHE A 220 10.45 9.70 -23.66
C PHE A 220 11.79 8.97 -23.59
N ASP A 221 12.70 9.33 -24.49
CA ASP A 221 14.05 8.76 -24.52
C ASP A 221 14.90 9.38 -23.42
N LEU A 222 15.54 8.55 -22.60
CA LEU A 222 16.44 9.01 -21.54
C LEU A 222 17.72 9.65 -22.08
N SER A 223 18.00 9.56 -23.39
CA SER A 223 19.11 10.29 -24.01
C SER A 223 18.76 11.73 -24.40
N ASP A 224 17.48 12.11 -24.39
CA ASP A 224 17.04 13.47 -24.69
C ASP A 224 17.24 14.38 -23.45
N PRO A 225 18.06 15.45 -23.53
CA PRO A 225 18.25 16.39 -22.43
C PRO A 225 16.98 17.16 -22.02
N LEU A 226 15.92 17.17 -22.83
CA LEU A 226 14.64 17.75 -22.46
C LEU A 226 13.79 16.81 -21.59
N VAL A 227 14.15 15.51 -21.53
CA VAL A 227 13.47 14.49 -20.72
C VAL A 227 14.14 14.30 -19.35
N ILE A 228 15.45 14.52 -19.23
CA ILE A 228 16.23 14.50 -17.97
C ILE A 228 16.21 15.87 -17.29
#